data_AF-A0A315Z9Q1-F1
#
_entry.id   AF-A0A315Z9Q1-F1
#
_cell.length_a   1.000
_cell.length_b   1.000
_cell.length_c   1.000
_cell.angle_alpha   90.00
_cell.angle_beta   90.00
_cell.angle_gamma   90.00
#
_symmetry.space_group_name_H-M   'P 1'
#
loop_
_entity.id
_entity.type
_entity.pdbx_description
1 polymer ?
#
loop_
_entity_poly.entity_id
_entity_poly.type
_entity_poly.pdbx_seq_one_letter_code
_entity_poly.pdbx_strand_id
1 'polypeptide(L)'
;MKLYKTDKGVIIGENGYPINWDFNPIQEGLFSYFKGGITITYPYRSITIIQLYEVISGKYHQKVTDTYRLKKDSNIKRRMDYVTFSGVFSKRSEKGIISQSGYICFDFDHVQQLDATKATLINNNDFQTVLLFKSPSGDGLKWVVEVDLNKHHQLVYFVAISNYLQQKYNLTVDKACKDLSRACFIPHDPECFIHPKFFQL
;
A
#
# COMPACT_ATOMS: atom_id res chain seq x y z
N MET A 1 5.00 -23.91 -17.19
CA MET A 1 4.90 -22.55 -16.64
C MET A 1 5.76 -21.64 -17.50
N LYS A 2 5.20 -20.61 -18.15
CA LYS A 2 5.99 -19.65 -18.91
C LYS A 2 6.66 -18.66 -17.97
N LEU A 3 7.91 -18.34 -18.25
CA LEU A 3 8.76 -17.46 -17.46
C LEU A 3 9.13 -16.24 -18.30
N TYR A 4 9.15 -15.06 -17.68
CA TYR A 4 9.51 -13.80 -18.34
C TYR A 4 10.58 -13.09 -17.52
N LYS A 5 11.52 -12.44 -18.18
CA LYS A 5 12.52 -11.59 -17.54
C LYS A 5 12.13 -10.13 -17.80
N THR A 6 11.97 -9.34 -16.76
CA THR A 6 11.71 -7.90 -16.90
C THR A 6 12.97 -7.18 -17.39
N ASP A 7 12.81 -5.94 -17.85
CA ASP A 7 13.94 -5.08 -18.27
C ASP A 7 14.95 -4.82 -17.13
N LYS A 8 14.53 -5.04 -15.88
CA LYS A 8 15.35 -4.95 -14.67
C LYS A 8 15.97 -6.28 -14.24
N GLY A 9 15.84 -7.34 -15.04
CA GLY A 9 16.42 -8.66 -14.80
C GLY A 9 15.65 -9.57 -13.85
N VAL A 10 14.46 -9.17 -13.40
CA VAL A 10 13.62 -9.95 -12.47
C VAL A 10 12.87 -11.04 -13.25
N ILE A 11 12.90 -12.28 -12.74
CA ILE A 11 12.15 -13.40 -13.33
C ILE A 11 10.73 -13.41 -12.75
N ILE A 12 9.74 -13.17 -13.59
CA ILE A 12 8.32 -13.19 -13.26
C ILE A 12 7.62 -14.39 -13.91
N GLY A 13 6.60 -14.91 -13.23
CA GLY A 13 5.70 -15.90 -13.80
C GLY A 13 4.69 -15.29 -14.79
N GLU A 14 3.94 -16.14 -15.48
CA GLU A 14 2.88 -15.76 -16.44
C GLU A 14 1.77 -14.87 -15.85
N ASN A 15 1.70 -14.79 -14.52
CA ASN A 15 0.80 -13.92 -13.77
C ASN A 15 1.42 -12.54 -13.41
N GLY A 16 2.67 -12.27 -13.78
CA GLY A 16 3.36 -11.00 -13.51
C GLY A 16 4.10 -10.92 -12.17
N TYR A 17 4.12 -12.00 -11.37
CA TYR A 17 4.71 -11.99 -10.03
C TYR A 17 6.10 -12.65 -10.02
N PRO A 18 7.08 -12.13 -9.26
CA PRO A 18 8.35 -12.79 -9.06
C PRO A 18 8.19 -14.15 -8.34
N ILE A 19 9.02 -15.12 -8.73
CA ILE A 19 8.86 -16.55 -8.35
C ILE A 19 9.45 -16.85 -6.97
N ASN A 20 10.34 -15.99 -6.47
CA ASN A 20 11.06 -16.15 -5.20
C ASN A 20 10.35 -15.54 -3.97
N TRP A 21 9.04 -15.28 -4.03
CA TRP A 21 8.29 -14.66 -2.91
C TRP A 21 8.00 -15.60 -1.74
N ASP A 22 8.28 -16.91 -1.87
CA ASP A 22 7.82 -17.92 -0.92
C ASP A 22 8.85 -18.28 0.17
N PHE A 23 9.95 -17.54 0.34
CA PHE A 23 10.95 -17.82 1.40
C PHE A 23 11.52 -16.58 2.11
N ASN A 24 10.71 -15.55 2.35
CA ASN A 24 11.09 -14.60 3.41
C ASN A 24 10.66 -15.22 4.75
N PRO A 25 11.59 -15.49 5.70
CA PRO A 25 11.19 -15.71 7.08
C PRO A 25 10.30 -14.52 7.49
N ILE A 26 9.27 -14.75 8.31
CA ILE A 26 8.46 -13.63 8.81
C ILE A 26 9.41 -12.68 9.55
N GLN A 27 9.63 -11.52 8.95
CA GLN A 27 10.53 -10.46 9.40
C GLN A 27 9.74 -9.15 9.45
N GLU A 28 10.29 -8.16 10.16
CA GLU A 28 9.77 -6.79 10.14
C GLU A 28 9.68 -6.25 8.70
N GLY A 29 8.71 -5.38 8.43
CA GLY A 29 8.51 -4.77 7.10
C GLY A 29 7.75 -5.62 6.08
N LEU A 30 7.35 -6.85 6.40
CA LEU A 30 6.43 -7.64 5.56
C LEU A 30 4.97 -7.35 5.86
N PHE A 31 4.13 -7.45 4.84
CA PHE A 31 2.67 -7.33 4.99
C PHE A 31 1.90 -8.22 4.01
N SER A 32 0.65 -8.53 4.34
CA SER A 32 -0.17 -9.46 3.54
C SER A 32 -0.70 -8.84 2.25
N TYR A 33 -0.58 -9.61 1.16
CA TYR A 33 -1.18 -9.38 -0.15
C TYR A 33 -2.36 -10.33 -0.34
N PHE A 34 -3.49 -9.81 -0.84
CA PHE A 34 -4.72 -10.55 -1.10
C PHE A 34 -5.09 -10.44 -2.58
N LYS A 35 -5.24 -11.59 -3.23
CA LYS A 35 -5.54 -11.69 -4.65
C LYS A 35 -7.02 -12.04 -4.88
N GLY A 36 -7.70 -11.31 -5.77
CA GLY A 36 -9.05 -11.65 -6.24
C GLY A 36 -10.21 -10.92 -5.55
N GLY A 37 -9.95 -9.79 -4.90
CA GLY A 37 -11.01 -8.92 -4.38
C GLY A 37 -11.28 -9.01 -2.88
N ILE A 38 -12.08 -8.07 -2.38
CA ILE A 38 -12.23 -7.78 -0.94
C ILE A 38 -12.87 -8.89 -0.10
N THR A 39 -13.56 -9.83 -0.75
CA THR A 39 -14.16 -11.00 -0.09
C THR A 39 -13.14 -12.09 0.22
N ILE A 40 -11.98 -12.07 -0.45
CA ILE A 40 -10.86 -12.99 -0.16
C ILE A 40 -10.20 -12.51 1.11
N THR A 41 -10.30 -13.29 2.19
CA THR A 41 -9.81 -12.89 3.53
C THR A 41 -8.59 -13.69 4.00
N TYR A 42 -8.13 -14.67 3.23
CA TYR A 42 -6.86 -15.35 3.47
C TYR A 42 -5.79 -14.75 2.56
N PRO A 43 -4.59 -14.43 3.09
CA PRO A 43 -3.54 -13.83 2.28
C PRO A 43 -3.12 -14.79 1.17
N TYR A 44 -2.83 -14.23 0.01
CA TYR A 44 -2.17 -14.96 -1.06
C TYR A 44 -0.68 -15.12 -0.75
N ARG A 45 -0.02 -14.04 -0.30
CA ARG A 45 1.42 -13.98 0.02
C ARG A 45 1.72 -12.90 1.06
N SER A 46 2.91 -12.94 1.64
CA SER A 46 3.51 -11.84 2.40
C SER A 46 4.57 -11.16 1.54
N ILE A 47 4.57 -9.83 1.51
CA ILE A 47 5.35 -9.06 0.53
C ILE A 47 6.08 -7.89 1.17
N THR A 48 7.14 -7.41 0.52
CA THR A 48 7.87 -6.20 0.91
C THR A 48 7.28 -4.95 0.26
N ILE A 49 7.69 -3.78 0.74
CA ILE A 49 7.29 -2.51 0.12
C ILE A 49 7.84 -2.34 -1.32
N ILE A 50 9.05 -2.85 -1.60
CA ILE A 50 9.66 -2.82 -2.94
C ILE A 50 8.82 -3.63 -3.92
N GLN A 51 8.40 -4.83 -3.50
CA GLN A 51 7.54 -5.71 -4.28
C GLN A 51 6.18 -5.03 -4.57
N LEU A 52 5.58 -4.35 -3.59
CA LEU A 52 4.34 -3.60 -3.83
C LEU A 52 4.56 -2.43 -4.78
N TYR A 53 5.66 -1.70 -4.65
CA TYR A 53 6.01 -0.60 -5.55
C TYR A 53 6.10 -1.08 -7.01
N GLU A 54 6.74 -2.22 -7.26
CA GLU A 54 6.81 -2.83 -8.60
C GLU A 54 5.42 -3.20 -9.14
N VAL A 55 4.53 -3.71 -8.28
CA VAL A 55 3.16 -4.08 -8.67
C VAL A 55 2.31 -2.84 -9.00
N ILE A 56 2.42 -1.76 -8.21
CA ILE A 56 1.68 -0.51 -8.44
C ILE A 56 2.17 0.20 -9.69
N SER A 57 3.49 0.32 -9.87
CA SER A 57 4.09 1.00 -11.03
C SER A 57 4.03 0.16 -12.30
N GLY A 58 3.95 -1.16 -12.19
CA GLY A 58 3.80 -2.09 -13.30
C GLY A 58 2.40 -2.12 -13.90
N LYS A 59 2.29 -2.65 -15.13
CA LYS A 59 1.04 -2.65 -15.91
C LYS A 59 0.00 -3.71 -15.49
N TYR A 60 0.31 -4.56 -14.51
CA TYR A 60 -0.57 -5.66 -14.11
C TYR A 60 -1.98 -5.17 -13.71
N HIS A 61 -2.08 -4.09 -12.94
CA HIS A 61 -3.35 -3.49 -12.54
C HIS A 61 -3.86 -2.40 -13.49
N GLN A 62 -3.19 -2.12 -14.62
CA GLN A 62 -3.54 -1.00 -15.51
C GLN A 62 -4.97 -1.13 -16.02
N LYS A 63 -5.30 -2.27 -16.65
CA LYS A 63 -6.62 -2.51 -17.23
C LYS A 63 -7.76 -2.35 -16.22
N VAL A 64 -7.63 -2.94 -15.02
CA VAL A 64 -8.68 -2.86 -14.00
C VAL A 64 -8.80 -1.44 -13.43
N THR A 65 -7.67 -0.75 -13.27
CA THR A 65 -7.63 0.64 -12.78
C THR A 65 -8.29 1.58 -13.78
N ASP A 66 -7.94 1.49 -15.07
CA ASP A 66 -8.50 2.33 -16.12
C ASP A 66 -10.00 2.08 -16.30
N THR A 67 -10.40 0.79 -16.24
CA THR A 67 -11.82 0.42 -16.30
C THR A 67 -12.59 1.00 -15.11
N TYR A 68 -12.04 0.93 -13.89
CA TYR A 68 -12.66 1.51 -12.72
C TYR A 68 -12.72 3.04 -12.80
N ARG A 69 -11.65 3.70 -13.24
CA ARG A 69 -11.62 5.16 -13.40
C ARG A 69 -12.64 5.65 -14.42
N LEU A 70 -12.83 4.91 -15.52
CA LEU A 70 -13.83 5.24 -16.55
C LEU A 70 -15.27 5.02 -16.06
N LYS A 71 -15.55 3.86 -15.46
CA LYS A 71 -16.93 3.45 -15.12
C LYS A 71 -17.39 3.92 -13.74
N LYS A 72 -16.44 4.16 -12.83
CA LYS A 72 -16.65 4.41 -11.40
C LYS A 72 -17.53 3.35 -10.70
N ASP A 73 -17.57 2.13 -11.24
CA ASP A 73 -18.37 1.02 -10.71
C ASP A 73 -17.68 0.37 -9.50
N SER A 74 -18.38 0.37 -8.36
CA SER A 74 -17.90 -0.20 -7.11
C SER A 74 -17.64 -1.71 -7.19
N ASN A 75 -18.34 -2.45 -8.05
CA ASN A 75 -18.10 -3.89 -8.24
C ASN A 75 -16.73 -4.16 -8.86
N ILE A 76 -16.24 -3.27 -9.71
CA ILE A 76 -14.90 -3.38 -10.31
C ILE A 76 -13.84 -3.15 -9.23
N LYS A 77 -13.99 -2.07 -8.44
CA LYS A 77 -13.09 -1.78 -7.31
C LYS A 77 -13.03 -2.93 -6.31
N ARG A 78 -14.18 -3.53 -5.97
CA ARG A 78 -14.26 -4.66 -5.02
C ARG A 78 -13.56 -5.93 -5.49
N ARG A 79 -13.29 -6.07 -6.79
CA ARG A 79 -12.55 -7.21 -7.37
C ARG A 79 -11.05 -6.94 -7.51
N MET A 80 -10.58 -5.74 -7.22
CA MET A 80 -9.15 -5.42 -7.23
C MET A 80 -8.43 -6.15 -6.09
N ASP A 81 -7.18 -6.50 -6.34
CA ASP A 81 -6.27 -6.98 -5.30
C ASP A 81 -6.02 -5.89 -4.26
N TYR A 82 -5.63 -6.29 -3.06
CA TYR A 82 -5.42 -5.37 -1.96
C TYR A 82 -4.32 -5.87 -1.00
N VAL A 83 -3.79 -4.96 -0.19
CA VAL A 83 -2.83 -5.26 0.89
C VAL A 83 -3.35 -4.80 2.25
N THR A 84 -2.72 -5.27 3.32
CA THR A 84 -2.91 -4.76 4.69
C THR A 84 -1.59 -4.24 5.23
N PHE A 85 -1.31 -2.95 5.03
CA PHE A 85 0.02 -2.38 5.31
C PHE A 85 0.55 -2.65 6.72
N SER A 86 -0.33 -2.70 7.73
CA SER A 86 0.05 -2.86 9.14
C SER A 86 0.75 -4.17 9.49
N GLY A 87 0.70 -5.19 8.63
CA GLY A 87 1.35 -6.46 8.95
C GLY A 87 0.93 -7.68 8.13
N VAL A 88 1.45 -8.82 8.56
CA VAL A 88 1.12 -10.15 8.05
C VAL A 88 -0.01 -10.74 8.87
N PHE A 89 -1.00 -11.33 8.21
CA PHE A 89 -2.19 -11.90 8.82
C PHE A 89 -2.40 -13.35 8.39
N SER A 90 -2.83 -14.22 9.30
CA SER A 90 -3.35 -15.56 8.97
C SER A 90 -4.71 -15.47 8.25
N LYS A 91 -5.48 -14.44 8.60
CA LYS A 91 -6.76 -14.04 7.99
C LYS A 91 -6.97 -12.57 8.26
N ARG A 92 -7.51 -11.82 7.29
CA ARG A 92 -7.81 -10.38 7.42
C ARG A 92 -8.79 -10.10 8.56
N SER A 93 -8.24 -9.82 9.73
CA SER A 93 -8.92 -9.45 10.96
C SER A 93 -7.89 -9.05 12.00
N GLU A 94 -8.24 -8.19 12.96
CA GLU A 94 -7.34 -7.81 14.06
C GLU A 94 -6.78 -9.03 14.82
N LYS A 95 -7.64 -10.03 15.07
CA LYS A 95 -7.26 -11.28 15.75
C LYS A 95 -6.35 -12.19 14.91
N GLY A 96 -6.30 -11.96 13.60
CA GLY A 96 -5.53 -12.76 12.67
C GLY A 96 -4.12 -12.23 12.44
N ILE A 97 -3.68 -11.19 13.14
CA ILE A 97 -2.33 -10.64 12.96
C ILE A 97 -1.28 -11.65 13.44
N ILE A 98 -0.25 -11.86 12.62
CA ILE A 98 0.91 -12.72 12.92
C ILE A 98 2.11 -11.86 13.28
N SER A 99 2.37 -10.80 12.50
CA SER A 99 3.43 -9.82 12.75
C SER A 99 3.01 -8.45 12.27
N GLN A 100 3.48 -7.40 12.96
CA GLN A 100 3.32 -6.02 12.50
C GLN A 100 4.49 -5.60 11.61
N SER A 101 4.20 -4.82 10.58
CA SER A 101 5.19 -4.38 9.60
C SER A 101 5.97 -3.13 10.02
N GLY A 102 5.42 -2.33 10.93
CA GLY A 102 5.89 -0.96 11.18
C GLY A 102 5.39 0.08 10.17
N TYR A 103 4.44 -0.27 9.29
CA TYR A 103 3.86 0.66 8.31
C TYR A 103 2.41 1.02 8.61
N ILE A 104 2.07 2.29 8.44
CA ILE A 104 0.70 2.79 8.49
C ILE A 104 0.36 3.44 7.16
N CYS A 105 -0.80 3.10 6.59
CA CYS A 105 -1.32 3.73 5.39
C CYS A 105 -2.42 4.73 5.75
N PHE A 106 -2.21 5.98 5.35
CA PHE A 106 -3.15 7.08 5.45
C PHE A 106 -3.86 7.26 4.11
N ASP A 107 -5.18 7.29 4.15
CA ASP A 107 -6.05 7.44 2.99
C ASP A 107 -6.62 8.85 2.94
N PHE A 108 -6.40 9.53 1.81
CA PHE A 108 -6.90 10.86 1.52
C PHE A 108 -7.81 10.79 0.29
N ASP A 109 -9.11 10.95 0.51
CA ASP A 109 -10.09 11.01 -0.57
C ASP A 109 -10.23 12.45 -1.12
N HIS A 110 -10.46 12.57 -2.43
CA HIS A 110 -10.79 13.84 -3.11
C HIS A 110 -9.81 15.00 -2.83
N VAL A 111 -8.53 14.75 -3.03
CA VAL A 111 -7.46 15.74 -2.84
C VAL A 111 -7.50 16.77 -3.97
N GLN A 112 -7.82 18.04 -3.64
CA GLN A 112 -7.97 19.11 -4.63
C GLN A 112 -6.66 19.45 -5.38
N GLN A 113 -5.54 19.55 -4.66
CA GLN A 113 -4.23 19.89 -5.23
C GLN A 113 -3.30 18.68 -5.16
N LEU A 114 -3.63 17.63 -5.92
CA LEU A 114 -3.00 16.31 -5.82
C LEU A 114 -1.46 16.35 -5.85
N ASP A 115 -0.87 17.05 -6.81
CA ASP A 115 0.59 17.11 -6.97
C ASP A 115 1.28 17.93 -5.87
N ALA A 116 0.67 19.04 -5.45
CA ALA A 116 1.19 19.87 -4.36
C ALA A 116 1.11 19.12 -3.01
N THR A 117 0.01 18.43 -2.74
CA THR A 117 -0.15 17.57 -1.57
C THR A 117 0.86 16.42 -1.61
N LYS A 118 1.03 15.79 -2.78
CA LYS A 118 2.03 14.73 -2.98
C LYS A 118 3.44 15.22 -2.66
N ALA A 119 3.83 16.38 -3.18
CA ALA A 119 5.12 17.00 -2.88
C ALA A 119 5.28 17.35 -1.39
N THR A 120 4.21 17.86 -0.75
CA THR A 120 4.21 18.17 0.68
C THR A 120 4.44 16.94 1.54
N LEU A 121 3.78 15.82 1.22
CA LEU A 121 3.93 14.56 1.95
C LEU A 121 5.32 13.94 1.71
N ILE A 122 5.83 13.93 0.47
CA ILE A 122 7.17 13.41 0.15
C ILE A 122 8.26 14.16 0.92
N ASN A 123 8.17 15.49 0.99
CA ASN A 123 9.17 16.35 1.63
C ASN A 123 8.87 16.62 3.12
N ASN A 124 8.05 15.78 3.76
CA ASN A 124 7.75 15.93 5.17
C ASN A 124 8.96 15.53 6.03
N ASN A 125 9.43 16.44 6.88
CA ASN A 125 10.59 16.20 7.75
C ASN A 125 10.25 15.51 9.08
N ASP A 126 8.97 15.53 9.47
CA ASP A 126 8.49 14.96 10.73
C ASP A 126 8.21 13.46 10.60
N PHE A 127 7.82 13.00 9.39
CA PHE A 127 7.50 11.60 9.11
C PHE A 127 8.09 11.16 7.77
N GLN A 128 8.79 10.02 7.78
CA GLN A 128 9.37 9.47 6.58
C GLN A 128 8.29 8.82 5.69
N THR A 129 8.05 9.41 4.53
CA THR A 129 7.25 8.80 3.47
C THR A 129 7.96 7.56 2.93
N VAL A 130 7.36 6.39 3.12
CA VAL A 130 7.86 5.10 2.62
C VAL A 130 7.38 4.84 1.20
N LEU A 131 6.09 5.04 0.96
CA LEU A 131 5.42 4.81 -0.32
C LEU A 131 4.28 5.82 -0.46
N LEU A 132 4.07 6.37 -1.66
CA LEU A 132 2.96 7.31 -1.90
C LEU A 132 2.47 7.15 -3.34
N PHE A 133 1.16 6.91 -3.49
CA PHE A 133 0.56 6.65 -4.80
C PHE A 133 -0.87 7.15 -4.90
N LYS A 134 -1.33 7.37 -6.14
CA LYS A 134 -2.71 7.74 -6.47
C LYS A 134 -3.66 6.59 -6.14
N SER A 135 -4.78 6.91 -5.49
CA SER A 135 -5.82 5.94 -5.15
C SER A 135 -6.46 5.32 -6.41
N PRO A 136 -7.23 4.22 -6.30
CA PRO A 136 -7.93 3.64 -7.44
C PRO A 136 -8.80 4.62 -8.23
N SER A 137 -9.43 5.59 -7.56
CA SER A 137 -10.29 6.59 -8.21
C SER A 137 -9.49 7.63 -9.00
N GLY A 138 -8.21 7.82 -8.67
CA GLY A 138 -7.28 8.73 -9.33
C GLY A 138 -7.24 10.15 -8.76
N ASP A 139 -8.19 10.49 -7.87
CA ASP A 139 -8.36 11.81 -7.25
C ASP A 139 -8.03 11.82 -5.75
N GLY A 140 -7.47 10.73 -5.23
CA GLY A 140 -7.01 10.62 -3.85
C GLY A 140 -5.58 10.12 -3.76
N LEU A 141 -5.01 10.15 -2.56
CA LEU A 141 -3.65 9.69 -2.27
C LEU A 141 -3.66 8.61 -1.18
N LYS A 142 -2.78 7.63 -1.33
CA LYS A 142 -2.43 6.63 -0.32
C LYS A 142 -1.02 6.91 0.16
N TRP A 143 -0.86 7.33 1.40
CA TRP A 143 0.42 7.72 2.00
C TRP A 143 0.84 6.71 3.05
N VAL A 144 1.94 6.01 2.81
CA VAL A 144 2.48 5.01 3.71
C VAL A 144 3.67 5.59 4.45
N VAL A 145 3.65 5.51 5.77
CA VAL A 145 4.72 5.96 6.66
C VAL A 145 5.25 4.81 7.49
N GLU A 146 6.51 4.92 7.88
CA GLU A 146 7.16 4.03 8.85
C GLU A 146 6.98 4.57 10.27
N VAL A 147 6.74 3.67 11.23
CA VAL A 147 6.61 3.99 12.65
C VAL A 147 7.40 3.01 13.52
N ASP A 148 7.91 3.50 14.65
CA ASP A 148 8.67 2.69 15.60
C ASP A 148 7.74 2.05 16.63
N LEU A 149 7.36 0.80 16.38
CA LEU A 149 6.44 0.03 17.22
C LEU A 149 7.05 -0.38 18.58
N ASN A 150 8.36 -0.21 18.77
CA ASN A 150 9.00 -0.42 20.07
C ASN A 150 8.72 0.75 21.03
N LYS A 151 8.39 1.93 20.51
CA LYS A 151 8.08 3.12 21.32
C LYS A 151 6.60 3.23 21.66
N HIS A 152 5.72 3.03 20.68
CA HIS A 152 4.28 3.19 20.85
C HIS A 152 3.47 2.24 19.99
N HIS A 153 2.23 1.97 20.42
CA HIS A 153 1.27 1.21 19.65
C HIS A 153 0.85 1.98 18.38
N GLN A 154 0.59 1.25 17.28
CA GLN A 154 0.19 1.83 15.98
C GLN A 154 -0.98 2.82 16.09
N LEU A 155 -1.98 2.54 16.94
CA LEU A 155 -3.12 3.44 17.14
C LEU A 155 -2.70 4.82 17.66
N VAL A 156 -1.68 4.90 18.53
CA VAL A 156 -1.16 6.16 19.06
C VAL A 156 -0.55 6.97 17.92
N TYR A 157 0.29 6.34 17.09
CA TYR A 157 0.83 6.99 15.90
C TYR A 157 -0.26 7.42 14.92
N PHE A 158 -1.26 6.58 14.65
CA PHE A 158 -2.35 6.93 13.75
C PHE A 158 -3.06 8.20 14.20
N VAL A 159 -3.41 8.29 15.50
CA VAL A 159 -4.08 9.47 16.06
C VAL A 159 -3.17 10.71 16.00
N ALA A 160 -1.91 10.58 16.42
CA ALA A 160 -0.96 11.69 16.44
C ALA A 160 -0.70 12.25 15.03
N ILE A 161 -0.43 11.37 14.06
CA ILE A 161 -0.17 11.75 12.67
C ILE A 161 -1.43 12.33 12.02
N SER A 162 -2.61 11.74 12.26
CA SER A 162 -3.88 12.28 11.75
C SER A 162 -4.14 13.70 12.26
N ASN A 163 -3.90 13.96 13.55
CA ASN A 163 -4.05 15.29 14.13
C ASN A 163 -3.05 16.29 13.54
N TYR A 164 -1.78 15.87 13.39
CA TYR A 164 -0.74 16.69 12.76
C TYR A 164 -1.11 17.07 11.32
N LEU A 165 -1.56 16.10 10.51
CA LEU A 165 -1.98 16.32 9.13
C LEU A 165 -3.15 17.31 9.03
N GLN A 166 -4.13 17.15 9.91
CA GLN A 166 -5.29 18.03 9.96
C GLN A 166 -4.90 19.45 10.39
N GLN A 167 -4.04 19.61 11.40
CA GLN A 167 -3.66 20.92 11.92
C GLN A 167 -2.71 21.68 10.99
N LYS A 168 -1.72 20.98 10.41
CA LYS A 168 -0.66 21.62 9.61
C LYS A 168 -1.04 21.79 8.14
N TYR A 169 -1.81 20.86 7.58
CA TYR A 169 -2.09 20.81 6.15
C TYR A 169 -3.59 20.77 5.81
N ASN A 170 -4.48 20.80 6.81
CA ASN A 170 -5.92 20.63 6.63
C ASN A 170 -6.29 19.35 5.85
N LEU A 171 -5.49 18.29 6.04
CA LEU A 171 -5.72 16.99 5.41
C LEU A 171 -6.48 16.07 6.38
N THR A 172 -7.68 15.67 5.98
CA THR A 172 -8.51 14.73 6.73
C THR A 172 -8.22 13.29 6.31
N VAL A 173 -8.00 12.41 7.28
CA VAL A 173 -7.72 10.97 7.08
C VAL A 173 -8.99 10.15 7.30
N ASP A 174 -9.21 9.11 6.50
CA ASP A 174 -10.25 8.09 6.80
C ASP A 174 -9.98 7.40 8.15
N LYS A 175 -10.89 7.60 9.12
CA LYS A 175 -10.82 7.04 10.47
C LYS A 175 -10.77 5.51 10.50
N ALA A 176 -11.26 4.84 9.47
CA ALA A 176 -11.17 3.37 9.37
C ALA A 176 -9.74 2.88 9.14
N CYS A 177 -8.81 3.75 8.74
CA CYS A 177 -7.39 3.39 8.56
C CYS A 177 -6.62 3.13 9.85
N LYS A 178 -7.26 3.31 11.02
CA LYS A 178 -6.70 2.92 12.32
C LYS A 178 -6.63 1.40 12.54
N ASP A 179 -7.46 0.64 11.83
CA ASP A 179 -7.58 -0.81 12.01
C ASP A 179 -6.38 -1.52 11.40
N LEU A 180 -5.75 -2.47 12.11
CA LEU A 180 -4.56 -3.15 11.60
C LEU A 180 -4.85 -3.90 10.30
N SER A 181 -6.03 -4.51 10.22
CA SER A 181 -6.48 -5.29 9.07
C SER A 181 -7.11 -4.45 7.93
N ARG A 182 -6.88 -3.13 7.93
CA ARG A 182 -7.43 -2.25 6.89
C ARG A 182 -6.92 -2.62 5.51
N ALA A 183 -7.86 -2.91 4.61
CA ALA A 183 -7.57 -3.21 3.21
C ALA A 183 -7.26 -1.93 2.44
N CYS A 184 -6.18 -1.96 1.66
CA CYS A 184 -5.85 -0.94 0.68
C CYS A 184 -5.79 -1.57 -0.72
N PHE A 185 -6.75 -1.25 -1.58
CA PHE A 185 -6.75 -1.72 -2.97
C PHE A 185 -5.51 -1.23 -3.72
N ILE A 186 -5.01 -2.05 -4.64
CA ILE A 186 -3.78 -1.81 -5.40
C ILE A 186 -4.15 -1.31 -6.80
N PRO A 187 -3.95 -0.01 -7.10
CA PRO A 187 -4.16 0.52 -8.44
C PRO A 187 -2.90 0.41 -9.28
N HIS A 188 -3.01 0.81 -10.55
CA HIS A 188 -1.87 1.20 -11.37
C HIS A 188 -1.58 2.69 -11.21
N ASP A 189 -0.35 3.00 -10.83
CA ASP A 189 0.19 4.35 -10.77
C ASP A 189 1.68 4.34 -11.20
N PRO A 190 1.99 4.71 -12.46
CA PRO A 190 3.37 4.75 -12.94
C PRO A 190 4.21 5.82 -12.23
N GLU A 191 3.58 6.77 -11.53
CA GLU A 191 4.24 7.83 -10.77
C GLU A 191 4.28 7.53 -9.27
N CYS A 192 4.02 6.27 -8.87
CA CYS A 192 4.18 5.83 -7.49
C CYS A 192 5.57 6.25 -6.97
N PHE A 193 5.60 6.86 -5.79
CA PHE A 193 6.85 7.20 -5.10
C PHE A 193 7.19 6.10 -4.10
N ILE A 194 8.46 5.76 -4.02
CA ILE A 194 9.05 4.94 -2.95
C ILE A 194 10.28 5.66 -2.41
N HIS A 195 10.49 5.60 -1.11
CA HIS A 195 11.63 6.25 -0.47
C HIS A 195 12.98 5.73 -1.03
N PRO A 196 13.96 6.60 -1.33
CA PRO A 196 15.25 6.18 -1.89
C PRO A 196 16.04 5.18 -1.04
N LYS A 197 15.78 5.13 0.28
CA LYS A 197 16.42 4.16 1.20
C LYS A 197 16.24 2.70 0.77
N PHE A 198 15.21 2.39 -0.01
CA PHE A 198 14.95 1.03 -0.49
C PHE A 198 15.74 0.64 -1.75
N PHE A 199 16.53 1.55 -2.30
CA PHE A 199 17.42 1.28 -3.45
C PHE A 199 18.91 1.43 -3.11
N GLN A 200 19.23 1.85 -1.88
CA GLN A 200 20.59 1.97 -1.41
C GLN A 200 20.96 0.64 -0.74
N LEU A 201 21.79 -0.15 -1.42
CA LEU A 201 22.46 -1.33 -0.88
C LEU A 201 23.72 -0.91 -0.10
#